data_AF-A0A0R3X9K0-F1
#
_entry.id   AF-A0A0R3X9K0-F1
#
_cell.length_a   1.000
_cell.length_b   1.000
_cell.length_c   1.000
_cell.angle_alpha   90.00
_cell.angle_beta   90.00
_cell.angle_gamma   90.00
#
_symmetry.space_group_name_H-M   'P 1'
#
loop_
_entity.id
_entity.type
_entity.pdbx_description
1 polymer ?
#
loop_
_entity_poly.entity_id
_entity_poly.type
_entity_poly.pdbx_seq_one_letter_code
_entity_poly.pdbx_strand_id
1 'polypeptide(L)'
;MLKKSNLLITTPLKLRDFSTCVPKVPLSQALLGFTPTFSSTPSSRNSAVIITKLGNGLTVASQNKFGMHCTIGGMRNVYDLLLAMLRAGPRYESGTVSGVSHFLEKLGFHSTDRFRDRDHIQSKMESCNAIFDCQISRDFIVYAISGLNKHLVDLVNVLSETTLRPKITKNEVDMAARAIGFELSSLEMAPPTEPILNDLLHSAAFHGCNTLGFPRYCPAESIDSISRREIMQFMASYYRPERMVVVGVGVDHNDFVNLVESSFVPWETSYGLEVPKEDRLTVDDSLPVYSGGEITVRLLMKLA
;
A
#
# COMPACT_ATOMS: atom_id res chain seq x y z
N MET A 1 -44.21 3.84 45.48
CA MET A 1 -44.60 3.80 44.06
C MET A 1 -43.49 4.42 43.22
N LEU A 2 -42.60 3.60 42.67
CA LEU A 2 -41.54 4.02 41.73
C LEU A 2 -41.35 2.86 40.76
N LYS A 3 -41.73 3.04 39.49
CA LYS A 3 -41.61 2.00 38.46
C LYS A 3 -40.66 2.49 37.37
N LYS A 4 -39.58 1.73 37.19
CA LYS A 4 -38.52 1.89 36.18
C LYS A 4 -39.11 1.95 34.77
N SER A 5 -38.72 2.95 33.99
CA SER A 5 -38.96 3.03 32.55
C SER A 5 -37.75 2.45 31.79
N ASN A 6 -37.88 1.22 31.31
CA ASN A 6 -37.00 0.65 30.27
C ASN A 6 -37.47 1.19 28.92
N LEU A 7 -36.69 2.09 28.32
CA LEU A 7 -36.91 2.52 26.93
C LEU A 7 -36.24 1.50 26.00
N LEU A 8 -36.93 0.40 25.72
CA LEU A 8 -36.57 -0.50 24.62
C LEU A 8 -37.01 0.17 23.33
N ILE A 9 -36.06 0.54 22.48
CA ILE A 9 -36.29 1.01 21.12
C ILE A 9 -36.81 -0.19 20.31
N THR A 10 -38.13 -0.34 20.28
CA THR A 10 -38.82 -1.34 19.44
C THR A 10 -39.04 -0.76 18.05
N THR A 11 -37.98 -0.61 17.27
CA THR A 11 -38.13 -0.47 15.82
C THR A 11 -38.02 -1.87 15.21
N PRO A 12 -39.09 -2.44 14.62
CA PRO A 12 -38.97 -3.70 13.92
C PRO A 12 -38.00 -3.50 12.75
N LEU A 13 -36.87 -4.20 12.78
CA LEU A 13 -36.06 -4.42 11.59
C LEU A 13 -37.02 -5.01 10.54
N LYS A 14 -37.36 -4.23 9.51
CA LYS A 14 -37.91 -4.78 8.26
C LYS A 14 -36.82 -5.70 7.71
N LEU A 15 -36.85 -6.96 8.12
CA LEU A 15 -36.29 -8.07 7.34
C LEU A 15 -36.82 -7.85 5.92
N ARG A 16 -35.91 -7.54 4.99
CA ARG A 16 -36.25 -7.54 3.57
C ARG A 16 -36.89 -8.90 3.31
N ASP A 17 -38.13 -8.90 2.82
CA ASP A 17 -38.75 -10.11 2.31
C ASP A 17 -37.80 -10.68 1.26
N PHE A 18 -37.07 -11.74 1.63
CA PHE A 18 -36.31 -12.51 0.68
C PHE A 18 -37.35 -13.09 -0.26
N SER A 19 -37.39 -12.54 -1.48
CA SER A 19 -38.26 -13.02 -2.55
C SER A 19 -38.25 -14.56 -2.54
N THR A 20 -39.43 -15.16 -2.57
CA THR A 20 -39.69 -16.61 -2.53
C THR A 20 -39.08 -17.39 -3.71
N CYS A 21 -38.30 -16.73 -4.54
CA CYS A 21 -37.57 -17.26 -5.68
C CYS A 21 -36.12 -17.60 -5.30
N VAL A 22 -35.90 -18.39 -4.23
CA VAL A 22 -34.61 -19.07 -4.08
C VAL A 22 -34.65 -20.30 -4.98
N PRO A 23 -33.80 -20.41 -6.02
CA PRO A 23 -33.79 -21.58 -6.87
C PRO A 23 -33.44 -22.80 -6.02
N LYS A 24 -34.38 -23.73 -5.85
CA LYS A 24 -34.21 -25.01 -5.15
C LYS A 24 -33.41 -26.02 -5.99
N VAL A 25 -32.51 -25.54 -6.84
CA VAL A 25 -31.68 -26.41 -7.67
C VAL A 25 -30.56 -26.94 -6.76
N PRO A 26 -30.44 -28.25 -6.57
CA PRO A 26 -29.35 -28.81 -5.78
C PRO A 26 -28.01 -28.47 -6.46
N LEU A 27 -26.94 -28.29 -5.68
CA LEU A 27 -25.60 -27.97 -6.21
C LEU A 27 -25.04 -29.03 -7.16
N SER A 28 -25.65 -30.22 -7.21
CA SER A 28 -25.35 -31.30 -8.14
C SER A 28 -25.98 -31.12 -9.53
N GLN A 29 -26.89 -30.15 -9.72
CA GLN A 29 -27.55 -29.87 -10.99
C GLN A 29 -27.11 -28.51 -11.54
N ALA A 30 -26.86 -28.46 -12.85
CA ALA A 30 -26.56 -27.21 -13.53
C ALA A 30 -27.76 -26.26 -13.44
N LEU A 31 -27.48 -24.97 -13.23
CA LEU A 31 -28.53 -23.96 -13.17
C LEU A 31 -29.17 -23.80 -14.56
N LEU A 32 -30.47 -24.06 -14.64
CA LEU A 32 -31.25 -23.92 -15.88
C LEU A 32 -31.17 -22.49 -16.41
N GLY A 33 -30.83 -22.33 -17.69
CA GLY A 33 -30.67 -21.02 -18.34
C GLY A 33 -29.31 -20.35 -18.11
N PHE A 34 -28.41 -20.94 -17.32
CA PHE A 34 -27.02 -20.50 -17.21
C PHE A 34 -26.15 -21.27 -18.19
N THR A 35 -25.76 -20.61 -19.29
CA THR A 35 -24.73 -21.14 -20.18
C THR A 35 -23.36 -20.71 -19.68
N PRO A 36 -22.54 -21.60 -19.10
CA PRO A 36 -21.18 -21.24 -18.73
C PRO A 36 -20.39 -20.86 -19.98
N THR A 37 -19.96 -19.60 -20.06
CA THR A 37 -18.97 -19.14 -21.03
C THR A 37 -17.62 -19.75 -20.67
N PHE A 38 -17.31 -20.92 -21.23
CA PHE A 38 -15.98 -21.48 -21.16
C PHE A 38 -15.09 -20.78 -22.20
N SER A 39 -14.15 -19.96 -21.73
CA SER A 39 -13.00 -19.56 -22.55
C SER A 39 -12.01 -20.73 -22.58
N SER A 40 -12.29 -21.74 -23.41
CA SER A 40 -11.51 -22.98 -23.50
C SER A 40 -10.35 -22.92 -24.49
N THR A 41 -9.94 -21.73 -24.95
CA THR A 41 -8.66 -21.62 -25.67
C THR A 41 -7.58 -21.22 -24.67
N PRO A 42 -6.57 -22.07 -24.41
CA PRO A 42 -5.31 -21.60 -23.86
C PRO A 42 -4.70 -20.71 -24.93
N SER A 43 -5.11 -19.45 -24.97
CA SER A 43 -4.45 -18.50 -25.83
C SER A 43 -3.04 -18.38 -25.29
N SER A 44 -2.05 -18.88 -26.02
CA SER A 44 -0.63 -18.58 -25.79
C SER A 44 -0.40 -17.11 -26.12
N ARG A 45 -1.06 -16.22 -25.38
CA ARG A 45 -0.74 -14.80 -25.42
C ARG A 45 0.63 -14.68 -24.81
N ASN A 46 1.50 -13.98 -25.52
CA ASN A 46 2.87 -13.76 -25.14
C ASN A 46 2.89 -13.11 -23.75
N SER A 47 3.18 -13.88 -22.70
CA SER A 47 3.25 -13.41 -21.31
C SER A 47 4.51 -12.57 -21.05
N ALA A 48 5.08 -11.98 -22.10
CA ALA A 48 6.23 -11.10 -22.00
C ALA A 48 5.84 -9.86 -21.19
N VAL A 49 6.76 -9.41 -20.35
CA VAL A 49 6.62 -8.13 -19.64
C VAL A 49 6.89 -7.03 -20.66
N ILE A 50 5.95 -6.10 -20.81
CA ILE A 50 6.08 -4.93 -21.67
C ILE A 50 6.30 -3.73 -20.76
N ILE A 51 7.26 -2.88 -21.10
CA ILE A 51 7.66 -1.71 -20.31
C ILE A 51 7.60 -0.49 -21.23
N THR A 52 6.88 0.53 -20.79
CA THR A 52 6.77 1.83 -21.46
C THR A 52 7.19 2.92 -20.49
N LYS A 53 8.03 3.85 -20.95
CA LYS A 53 8.43 5.02 -20.17
C LYS A 53 7.68 6.25 -20.68
N LEU A 54 6.92 6.90 -19.80
CA LEU A 54 6.17 8.11 -20.13
C LEU A 54 7.10 9.32 -20.26
N GLY A 55 6.62 10.38 -20.91
CA GLY A 55 7.39 11.61 -21.16
C GLY A 55 7.86 12.33 -19.88
N ASN A 56 7.19 12.12 -18.75
CA ASN A 56 7.56 12.67 -17.44
C ASN A 56 8.61 11.81 -16.68
N GLY A 57 9.06 10.69 -17.26
CA GLY A 57 10.03 9.78 -16.65
C GLY A 57 9.44 8.60 -15.87
N LEU A 58 8.10 8.57 -15.66
CA LEU A 58 7.40 7.46 -15.01
C LEU A 58 7.52 6.19 -15.85
N THR A 59 7.85 5.07 -15.22
CA THR A 59 7.92 3.78 -15.91
C THR A 59 6.65 2.98 -15.64
N VAL A 60 6.01 2.49 -16.69
CA VAL A 60 4.83 1.62 -16.62
C VAL A 60 5.21 0.26 -17.15
N ALA A 61 5.13 -0.76 -16.31
CA ALA A 61 5.36 -2.14 -16.69
C ALA A 61 4.04 -2.89 -16.61
N SER A 62 3.78 -3.77 -17.57
CA SER A 62 2.67 -4.70 -17.43
C SER A 62 3.00 -6.08 -17.96
N GLN A 63 2.38 -7.07 -17.33
CA GLN A 63 2.37 -8.43 -17.84
C GLN A 63 0.94 -8.86 -18.06
N ASN A 64 0.61 -9.19 -19.30
CA ASN A 64 -0.69 -9.73 -19.62
C ASN A 64 -0.72 -11.23 -19.26
N LYS A 65 -0.79 -11.52 -17.95
CA LYS A 65 -0.88 -12.87 -17.42
C LYS A 65 -2.34 -13.18 -17.13
N PHE A 66 -2.99 -13.89 -18.04
CA PHE A 66 -4.30 -14.47 -17.78
C PHE A 66 -4.15 -15.66 -16.82
N GLY A 67 -4.40 -15.43 -15.53
CA GLY A 67 -4.34 -16.44 -14.48
C GLY A 67 -5.68 -17.15 -14.26
N MET A 68 -5.62 -18.47 -14.12
CA MET A 68 -6.72 -19.42 -13.81
C MET A 68 -7.14 -19.39 -12.33
N HIS A 69 -7.44 -18.22 -11.75
CA HIS A 69 -7.91 -18.18 -10.35
C HIS A 69 -9.31 -17.56 -10.27
N CYS A 70 -10.24 -18.34 -9.72
CA CYS A 70 -11.69 -18.12 -9.58
C CYS A 70 -12.58 -18.48 -10.77
N THR A 71 -12.53 -19.76 -11.17
CA THR A 71 -13.65 -20.44 -11.83
C THR A 71 -14.68 -20.87 -10.79
N ILE A 72 -15.60 -19.98 -10.44
CA ILE A 72 -16.98 -20.37 -10.08
C ILE A 72 -17.89 -19.50 -10.95
N GLY A 73 -18.41 -20.10 -12.03
CA GLY A 73 -19.48 -19.54 -12.86
C GLY A 73 -19.10 -18.35 -13.75
N GLY A 74 -18.47 -18.58 -14.90
CA GLY A 74 -18.54 -17.73 -16.10
C GLY A 74 -17.98 -16.29 -16.02
N MET A 75 -17.67 -15.75 -14.84
CA MET A 75 -16.98 -14.48 -14.69
C MET A 75 -15.48 -14.70 -14.83
N ARG A 76 -14.93 -14.05 -15.85
CA ARG A 76 -13.50 -13.93 -16.13
C ARG A 76 -12.86 -13.08 -15.02
N ASN A 77 -12.66 -13.66 -13.83
CA ASN A 77 -12.03 -13.00 -12.69
C ASN A 77 -10.51 -13.03 -12.87
N VAL A 78 -9.99 -12.21 -13.79
CA VAL A 78 -8.56 -11.90 -13.78
C VAL A 78 -8.38 -10.95 -12.60
N TYR A 79 -7.70 -11.42 -11.57
CA TYR A 79 -7.22 -10.57 -10.50
C TYR A 79 -6.10 -9.71 -11.07
N ASP A 80 -6.33 -8.41 -11.11
CA ASP A 80 -5.31 -7.46 -11.50
C ASP A 80 -4.54 -7.06 -10.26
N LEU A 81 -3.24 -7.30 -10.27
CA LEU A 81 -2.33 -6.77 -9.27
C LEU A 81 -1.73 -5.48 -9.81
N LEU A 82 -2.02 -4.39 -9.12
CA LEU A 82 -1.57 -3.04 -9.41
C LEU A 82 -0.63 -2.63 -8.30
N LEU A 83 0.58 -2.20 -8.67
CA LEU A 83 1.59 -1.79 -7.72
C LEU A 83 2.18 -0.45 -8.16
N ALA A 84 2.30 0.50 -7.24
CA ALA A 84 3.20 1.63 -7.40
C ALA A 84 4.42 1.38 -6.51
N MET A 85 5.56 1.10 -7.14
CA MET A 85 6.83 0.94 -6.45
C MET A 85 7.62 2.24 -6.56
N LEU A 86 7.98 2.80 -5.42
CA LEU A 86 8.86 3.96 -5.34
C LEU A 86 10.21 3.55 -4.79
N ARG A 87 11.28 4.03 -5.41
CA ARG A 87 12.63 3.89 -4.90
C ARG A 87 12.83 4.87 -3.73
N ALA A 88 12.21 4.58 -2.59
CA ALA A 88 12.20 5.33 -1.35
C ALA A 88 12.18 4.35 -0.17
N GLY A 89 12.64 4.72 1.01
CA GLY A 89 12.70 3.83 2.18
C GLY A 89 13.75 4.27 3.19
N PRO A 90 13.95 3.48 4.27
CA PRO A 90 14.88 3.78 5.36
C PRO A 90 16.30 4.13 4.90
N ARG A 91 16.75 3.52 3.80
CA ARG A 91 18.06 3.81 3.19
C ARG A 91 18.26 5.29 2.88
N TYR A 92 17.18 5.95 2.50
CA TYR A 92 17.17 7.33 2.02
C TYR A 92 16.80 8.34 3.13
N GLU A 93 16.81 7.91 4.39
CA GLU A 93 16.53 8.79 5.53
C GLU A 93 17.74 9.61 5.99
N SER A 94 18.84 9.56 5.24
CA SER A 94 20.00 10.42 5.44
C SER A 94 19.59 11.90 5.37
N GLY A 95 19.87 12.65 6.44
CA GLY A 95 19.46 14.06 6.56
C GLY A 95 18.02 14.28 7.03
N THR A 96 17.30 13.22 7.42
CA THR A 96 15.97 13.30 8.07
C THR A 96 15.96 12.58 9.41
N VAL A 97 14.89 12.75 10.16
CA VAL A 97 14.61 11.94 11.34
C VAL A 97 14.39 10.48 10.92
N SER A 98 15.08 9.54 11.58
CA SER A 98 14.94 8.11 11.26
C SER A 98 13.56 7.60 11.65
N GLY A 99 12.92 6.82 10.77
CA GLY A 99 11.60 6.23 10.95
C GLY A 99 10.49 6.86 10.11
N VAL A 100 10.77 7.88 9.30
CA VAL A 100 9.78 8.52 8.41
C VAL A 100 9.16 7.52 7.44
N SER A 101 9.94 6.56 6.94
CA SER A 101 9.44 5.52 6.03
C SER A 101 8.46 4.58 6.73
N HIS A 102 8.67 4.28 8.02
CA HIS A 102 7.74 3.48 8.81
C HIS A 102 6.43 4.24 9.06
N PHE A 103 6.48 5.55 9.25
CA PHE A 103 5.29 6.40 9.28
C PHE A 103 4.53 6.38 7.95
N LEU A 104 5.25 6.44 6.82
CA LEU A 104 4.63 6.36 5.48
C LEU A 104 3.92 5.02 5.24
N GLU A 105 4.43 3.92 5.80
CA GLU A 105 3.76 2.62 5.79
C GLU A 105 2.37 2.70 6.43
N LYS A 106 2.32 3.23 7.67
CA LYS A 106 1.06 3.31 8.44
C LYS A 106 0.09 4.38 7.90
N LEU A 107 0.62 5.41 7.26
CA LEU A 107 -0.16 6.46 6.60
C LEU A 107 -0.54 6.10 5.16
N GLY A 108 -0.12 4.93 4.66
CA GLY A 108 -0.57 4.42 3.37
C GLY A 108 -2.10 4.27 3.33
N PHE A 109 -2.71 4.71 2.23
CA PHE A 109 -4.17 4.64 2.02
C PHE A 109 -5.02 5.38 3.07
N HIS A 110 -4.49 6.48 3.63
CA HIS A 110 -5.22 7.42 4.48
C HIS A 110 -5.89 8.54 3.66
N SER A 111 -6.26 9.65 4.32
CA SER A 111 -6.88 10.80 3.66
C SER A 111 -6.07 11.33 2.48
N THR A 112 -6.78 11.62 1.40
CA THR A 112 -6.29 12.23 0.16
C THR A 112 -7.17 13.42 -0.19
N ASP A 113 -6.85 14.15 -1.26
CA ASP A 113 -7.70 15.25 -1.73
C ASP A 113 -9.09 14.76 -2.15
N ARG A 114 -9.18 13.59 -2.77
CA ARG A 114 -10.44 12.99 -3.21
C ARG A 114 -11.15 12.18 -2.12
N PHE A 115 -10.40 11.47 -1.29
CA PHE A 115 -10.95 10.58 -0.26
C PHE A 115 -10.72 11.17 1.14
N ARG A 116 -11.83 11.47 1.83
CA ARG A 116 -11.82 12.16 3.13
C ARG A 116 -10.99 11.46 4.20
N ASP A 117 -11.15 10.14 4.34
CA ASP A 117 -10.55 9.33 5.41
C ASP A 117 -10.27 7.91 4.89
N ARG A 118 -9.49 7.12 5.64
CA ARG A 118 -9.19 5.71 5.34
C ARG A 118 -10.45 4.86 5.13
N ASP A 119 -11.49 5.06 5.95
CA ASP A 119 -12.72 4.27 5.88
C ASP A 119 -13.47 4.48 4.56
N HIS A 120 -13.32 5.66 3.95
CA HIS A 120 -13.91 5.94 2.64
C HIS A 120 -13.17 5.18 1.53
N ILE A 121 -11.84 5.09 1.60
CA ILE A 121 -11.03 4.26 0.70
C ILE A 121 -11.39 2.79 0.89
N GLN A 122 -11.47 2.32 2.14
CA GLN A 122 -11.84 0.95 2.47
C GLN A 122 -13.20 0.58 1.88
N SER A 123 -14.23 1.39 2.09
CA SER A 123 -15.58 1.15 1.56
C SER A 123 -15.60 1.12 0.02
N LYS A 124 -14.84 2.01 -0.63
CA LYS A 124 -14.71 2.01 -2.09
C LYS A 124 -14.01 0.74 -2.58
N MET A 125 -12.96 0.28 -1.92
CA MET A 125 -12.22 -0.93 -2.27
C MET A 125 -13.05 -2.20 -2.04
N GLU A 126 -13.81 -2.27 -0.95
CA GLU A 126 -14.75 -3.36 -0.68
C GLU A 126 -15.83 -3.44 -1.77
N SER A 127 -16.36 -2.30 -2.23
CA SER A 127 -17.34 -2.28 -3.33
C SER A 127 -16.78 -2.86 -4.64
N CYS A 128 -15.45 -2.80 -4.81
CA CYS A 128 -14.72 -3.34 -5.95
C CYS A 128 -14.23 -4.78 -5.73
N ASN A 129 -14.47 -5.38 -4.55
CA ASN A 129 -13.84 -6.62 -4.08
C ASN A 129 -12.31 -6.59 -4.19
N ALA A 130 -11.71 -5.46 -3.82
CA ALA A 130 -10.28 -5.27 -3.86
C ALA A 130 -9.68 -5.28 -2.45
N ILE A 131 -8.46 -5.82 -2.36
CA ILE A 131 -7.58 -5.71 -1.20
C ILE A 131 -6.46 -4.73 -1.54
N PHE A 132 -5.98 -3.99 -0.55
CA PHE A 132 -4.88 -3.07 -0.73
C PHE A 132 -3.97 -3.10 0.49
N ASP A 133 -2.70 -2.81 0.27
CA ASP A 133 -1.69 -2.77 1.33
C ASP A 133 -0.54 -1.84 0.94
N CYS A 134 0.11 -1.26 1.94
CA CYS A 134 1.31 -0.46 1.78
C CYS A 134 2.44 -1.11 2.55
N GLN A 135 3.52 -1.46 1.85
CA GLN A 135 4.66 -2.16 2.45
C GLN A 135 5.95 -1.41 2.17
N ILE A 136 6.87 -1.46 3.14
CA ILE A 136 8.21 -0.89 2.98
C ILE A 136 9.27 -1.97 3.08
N SER A 137 10.25 -1.85 2.20
CA SER A 137 11.57 -2.43 2.29
C SER A 137 12.59 -1.32 2.57
N ARG A 138 13.89 -1.65 2.65
CA ARG A 138 14.96 -0.66 2.87
C ARG A 138 15.13 0.29 1.68
N ASP A 139 14.95 -0.23 0.46
CA ASP A 139 15.21 0.50 -0.79
C ASP A 139 13.94 0.98 -1.51
N PHE A 140 12.77 0.43 -1.16
CA PHE A 140 11.52 0.72 -1.87
C PHE A 140 10.31 0.70 -0.96
N ILE A 141 9.32 1.53 -1.30
CA ILE A 141 7.96 1.54 -0.74
C ILE A 141 7.02 1.06 -1.85
N VAL A 142 6.12 0.15 -1.51
CA VAL A 142 5.15 -0.45 -2.44
C VAL A 142 3.74 -0.14 -1.97
N TYR A 143 2.97 0.53 -2.81
CA TYR A 143 1.52 0.61 -2.68
C TYR A 143 0.92 -0.45 -3.60
N ALA A 144 0.28 -1.45 -3.01
CA ALA A 144 -0.29 -2.59 -3.71
C ALA A 144 -1.82 -2.56 -3.64
N ILE A 145 -2.48 -2.84 -4.75
CA ILE A 145 -3.92 -3.05 -4.84
C ILE A 145 -4.16 -4.28 -5.71
N SER A 146 -4.93 -5.23 -5.20
CA SER A 146 -5.35 -6.42 -5.93
C SER A 146 -6.87 -6.45 -6.01
N GLY A 147 -7.43 -6.46 -7.22
CA GLY A 147 -8.88 -6.40 -7.42
C GLY A 147 -9.32 -6.98 -8.75
N LEU A 148 -10.62 -6.86 -9.05
CA LEU A 148 -11.21 -7.37 -10.28
C LEU A 148 -10.99 -6.40 -11.46
N ASN A 149 -10.67 -6.95 -12.63
CA ASN A 149 -10.41 -6.18 -13.87
C ASN A 149 -11.52 -5.19 -14.26
N LYS A 150 -12.79 -5.53 -14.01
CA LYS A 150 -13.93 -4.63 -14.26
C LYS A 150 -13.84 -3.27 -13.54
N HIS A 151 -13.05 -3.18 -12.48
CA HIS A 151 -12.87 -1.97 -11.67
C HIS A 151 -11.49 -1.33 -11.86
N LEU A 152 -10.72 -1.71 -12.89
CA LEU A 152 -9.36 -1.22 -13.12
C LEU A 152 -9.22 0.31 -13.02
N VAL A 153 -10.16 1.06 -13.60
CA VAL A 153 -10.18 2.53 -13.54
C VAL A 153 -10.31 3.06 -12.10
N ASP A 154 -11.16 2.43 -11.29
CA ASP A 154 -11.31 2.80 -9.88
C ASP A 154 -10.04 2.47 -9.08
N LEU A 155 -9.43 1.32 -9.34
CA LEU A 155 -8.21 0.88 -8.65
C LEU A 155 -7.02 1.80 -8.95
N VAL A 156 -6.79 2.11 -10.23
CA VAL A 156 -5.73 3.04 -10.66
C VAL A 156 -5.95 4.44 -10.06
N ASN A 157 -7.21 4.91 -10.02
CA ASN A 157 -7.52 6.21 -9.42
C ASN A 157 -7.21 6.27 -7.91
N VAL A 158 -7.52 5.21 -7.16
CA VAL A 158 -7.17 5.20 -5.72
C VAL A 158 -5.66 5.09 -5.54
N LEU A 159 -4.98 4.30 -6.37
CA LEU A 159 -3.52 4.20 -6.34
C LEU A 159 -2.87 5.57 -6.59
N SER A 160 -3.29 6.27 -7.66
CA SER A 160 -2.75 7.59 -7.99
C SER A 160 -3.04 8.62 -6.91
N GLU A 161 -4.26 8.66 -6.36
CA GLU A 161 -4.62 9.61 -5.30
C GLU A 161 -3.81 9.38 -4.03
N THR A 162 -3.66 8.12 -3.62
CA THR A 162 -2.90 7.75 -2.41
C THR A 162 -1.43 8.09 -2.55
N THR A 163 -0.85 7.89 -3.72
CA THR A 163 0.59 8.11 -3.95
C THR A 163 0.94 9.57 -4.28
N LEU A 164 0.07 10.31 -4.99
CA LEU A 164 0.36 11.67 -5.45
C LEU A 164 -0.23 12.75 -4.55
N ARG A 165 -1.43 12.53 -4.00
CA ARG A 165 -2.20 13.55 -3.29
C ARG A 165 -2.63 13.13 -1.87
N PRO A 166 -1.71 12.58 -1.04
CA PRO A 166 -2.04 12.34 0.36
C PRO A 166 -2.14 13.66 1.11
N LYS A 167 -3.17 13.82 1.95
CA LYS A 167 -3.40 15.04 2.71
C LYS A 167 -2.64 15.03 4.04
N ILE A 168 -2.50 13.85 4.64
CA ILE A 168 -1.81 13.54 5.91
C ILE A 168 -2.12 14.59 6.97
N THR A 169 -3.23 14.45 7.67
CA THR A 169 -3.60 15.35 8.76
C THR A 169 -2.76 15.11 10.01
N LYS A 170 -2.63 16.13 10.87
CA LYS A 170 -1.90 15.98 12.14
C LYS A 170 -2.46 14.84 13.01
N ASN A 171 -3.79 14.70 13.04
CA ASN A 171 -4.44 13.62 13.78
C ASN A 171 -4.05 12.22 13.24
N GLU A 172 -3.90 12.07 11.92
CA GLU A 172 -3.43 10.82 11.33
C GLU A 172 -1.97 10.52 11.69
N VAL A 173 -1.11 11.53 11.75
CA VAL A 173 0.28 11.37 12.23
C VAL A 173 0.29 10.92 13.70
N ASP A 174 -0.52 11.53 14.57
CA ASP A 174 -0.63 11.15 15.98
C ASP A 174 -1.20 9.73 16.15
N MET A 175 -2.12 9.31 15.27
CA MET A 175 -2.60 7.93 15.23
C MET A 175 -1.52 6.95 14.75
N ALA A 176 -0.76 7.31 13.73
CA ALA A 176 0.36 6.51 13.22
C ALA A 176 1.45 6.35 14.28
N ALA A 177 1.82 7.42 14.99
CA ALA A 177 2.79 7.39 16.09
C ALA A 177 2.38 6.39 17.19
N ARG A 178 1.09 6.40 17.58
CA ARG A 178 0.55 5.43 18.55
C ARG A 178 0.57 3.99 18.03
N ALA A 179 0.21 3.79 16.77
CA ALA A 179 0.23 2.47 16.14
C ALA A 179 1.66 1.90 16.07
N ILE A 180 2.64 2.73 15.71
CA ILE A 180 4.06 2.36 15.69
C ILE A 180 4.56 2.05 17.09
N GLY A 181 4.23 2.87 18.10
CA GLY A 181 4.60 2.61 19.49
C GLY A 181 4.04 1.27 20.00
N PHE A 182 2.79 0.95 19.65
CA PHE A 182 2.18 -0.34 19.99
C PHE A 182 2.89 -1.51 19.28
N GLU A 183 3.20 -1.36 17.99
CA GLU A 183 3.93 -2.37 17.23
C GLU A 183 5.32 -2.63 17.79
N LEU A 184 6.10 -1.58 18.12
CA LEU A 184 7.40 -1.74 18.78
C LEU A 184 7.29 -2.46 20.12
N SER A 185 6.32 -2.09 20.95
CA SER A 185 6.10 -2.78 22.23
C SER A 185 5.74 -4.26 22.03
N SER A 186 4.99 -4.58 20.98
CA SER A 186 4.64 -5.96 20.62
C SER A 186 5.86 -6.74 20.13
N LEU A 187 6.73 -6.11 19.33
CA LEU A 187 8.01 -6.68 18.89
C LEU A 187 8.96 -6.92 20.07
N GLU A 188 8.96 -6.07 21.09
CA GLU A 188 9.76 -6.29 22.31
C GLU A 188 9.23 -7.45 23.17
N MET A 189 7.90 -7.62 23.25
CA MET A 189 7.29 -8.71 24.01
C MET A 189 7.48 -10.07 23.35
N ALA A 190 7.36 -10.14 22.02
CA ALA A 190 7.48 -11.36 21.26
C ALA A 190 8.30 -11.11 19.98
N PRO A 191 9.64 -11.02 20.08
CA PRO A 191 10.48 -10.65 18.96
C PRO A 191 10.46 -11.73 17.88
N PRO A 192 9.93 -11.44 16.67
CA PRO A 192 10.09 -12.35 15.55
C PRO A 192 11.58 -12.42 15.16
N THR A 193 12.14 -13.62 15.24
CA THR A 193 13.60 -13.84 15.12
C THR A 193 14.15 -13.32 13.79
N GLU A 194 13.55 -13.71 12.66
CA GLU A 194 14.08 -13.41 11.32
C GLU A 194 14.12 -11.91 10.98
N PRO A 195 13.03 -11.14 11.08
CA PRO A 195 13.05 -9.73 10.69
C PRO A 195 13.93 -8.86 11.60
N ILE A 196 13.94 -9.13 12.92
CA ILE A 196 14.80 -8.41 13.86
C ILE A 196 16.26 -8.75 13.60
N LEU A 197 16.61 -10.02 13.44
CA LEU A 197 17.97 -10.43 13.14
C LEU A 197 18.47 -9.81 11.83
N ASN A 198 17.63 -9.75 10.80
CA ASN A 198 17.97 -9.11 9.53
C ASN A 198 18.26 -7.61 9.72
N ASP A 199 17.45 -6.91 10.52
CA ASP A 199 17.66 -5.48 10.81
C ASP A 199 18.95 -5.23 11.60
N LEU A 200 19.22 -6.04 12.62
CA LEU A 200 20.46 -5.95 13.39
C LEU A 200 21.69 -6.29 12.55
N LEU A 201 21.59 -7.29 11.67
CA LEU A 201 22.67 -7.66 10.77
C LEU A 201 23.02 -6.51 9.81
N HIS A 202 22.00 -5.86 9.23
CA HIS A 202 22.22 -4.70 8.36
C HIS A 202 22.83 -3.54 9.13
N SER A 203 22.34 -3.25 10.34
CA SER A 203 22.92 -2.21 11.20
C SER A 203 24.40 -2.48 11.50
N ALA A 204 24.76 -3.74 11.80
CA ALA A 204 26.15 -4.14 12.09
C ALA A 204 27.05 -4.13 10.85
N ALA A 205 26.54 -4.57 9.71
CA ALA A 205 27.31 -4.63 8.46
C ALA A 205 27.59 -3.24 7.86
N PHE A 206 26.61 -2.34 7.95
CA PHE A 206 26.61 -1.02 7.32
C PHE A 206 26.60 0.12 8.36
N HIS A 207 27.35 -0.06 9.45
CA HIS A 207 27.42 0.94 10.53
C HIS A 207 28.04 2.27 10.07
N GLY A 208 27.77 3.36 10.81
CA GLY A 208 28.31 4.71 10.56
C GLY A 208 27.40 5.65 9.77
N CYS A 209 26.07 5.56 9.95
CA CYS A 209 25.08 6.38 9.23
C CYS A 209 25.17 6.24 7.70
N ASN A 210 25.49 5.04 7.24
CA ASN A 210 25.59 4.72 5.83
C ASN A 210 24.30 4.06 5.35
N THR A 211 23.58 4.69 4.44
CA THR A 211 22.49 4.13 3.61
C THR A 211 21.79 2.88 4.20
N LEU A 212 22.25 1.66 3.90
CA LEU A 212 21.58 0.41 4.31
C LEU A 212 21.62 0.09 5.81
N GLY A 213 22.41 0.80 6.61
CA GLY A 213 22.50 0.63 8.06
C GLY A 213 21.38 1.31 8.84
N PHE A 214 20.55 2.14 8.19
CA PHE A 214 19.39 2.73 8.84
C PHE A 214 18.35 1.66 9.22
N PRO A 215 17.78 1.74 10.43
CA PRO A 215 16.84 0.75 10.92
C PRO A 215 15.55 0.79 10.09
N ARG A 216 14.97 -0.39 9.82
CA ARG A 216 13.66 -0.45 9.14
C ARG A 216 12.54 0.10 10.02
N TYR A 217 12.62 -0.16 11.31
CA TYR A 217 11.64 0.29 12.29
C TYR A 217 12.03 1.64 12.86
N CYS A 218 11.04 2.50 13.07
CA CYS A 218 11.26 3.79 13.74
C CYS A 218 11.86 3.56 15.15
N PRO A 219 12.99 4.20 15.49
CA PRO A 219 13.50 4.20 16.87
C PRO A 219 12.46 4.79 17.82
N ALA A 220 12.30 4.21 19.01
CA ALA A 220 11.32 4.66 20.01
C ALA A 220 11.50 6.15 20.38
N GLU A 221 12.75 6.61 20.46
CA GLU A 221 13.11 8.00 20.74
C GLU A 221 12.69 8.99 19.63
N SER A 222 12.59 8.50 18.39
CA SER A 222 12.29 9.33 17.21
C SER A 222 10.78 9.48 16.96
N ILE A 223 9.93 8.62 17.53
CA ILE A 223 8.47 8.62 17.29
C ILE A 223 7.85 9.99 17.54
N ASP A 224 8.18 10.61 18.68
CA ASP A 224 7.60 11.89 19.07
C ASP A 224 8.20 13.09 18.33
N SER A 225 9.35 12.89 17.67
CA SER A 225 10.05 13.93 16.92
C SER A 225 9.60 14.04 15.45
N ILE A 226 9.01 12.97 14.90
CA ILE A 226 8.54 12.95 13.51
C ILE A 226 7.28 13.79 13.38
N SER A 227 7.37 14.86 12.59
CA SER A 227 6.24 15.75 12.30
C SER A 227 5.70 15.55 10.88
N ARG A 228 4.47 16.01 10.63
CA ARG A 228 3.89 16.08 9.27
C ARG A 228 4.85 16.75 8.27
N ARG A 229 5.58 17.77 8.70
CA ARG A 229 6.53 18.51 7.85
C ARG A 229 7.65 17.59 7.37
N GLU A 230 8.26 16.81 8.25
CA GLU A 230 9.32 15.84 7.91
C GLU A 230 8.82 14.80 6.90
N ILE A 231 7.60 14.29 7.13
CA ILE A 231 6.95 13.31 6.23
C ILE A 231 6.73 13.91 4.84
N MET A 232 6.11 15.10 4.76
CA MET A 232 5.87 15.79 3.49
C MET A 232 7.17 16.16 2.78
N GLN A 233 8.20 16.58 3.53
CA GLN A 233 9.52 16.89 2.99
C GLN A 233 10.19 15.66 2.38
N PHE A 234 10.10 14.50 3.04
CA PHE A 234 10.57 13.23 2.50
C PHE A 234 9.82 12.86 1.21
N MET A 235 8.48 12.91 1.22
CA MET A 235 7.69 12.63 0.02
C MET A 235 8.05 13.57 -1.14
N ALA A 236 8.15 14.88 -0.89
CA ALA A 236 8.52 15.87 -1.92
C ALA A 236 9.91 15.68 -2.53
N SER A 237 10.82 15.06 -1.78
CA SER A 237 12.19 14.80 -2.22
C SER A 237 12.30 13.48 -2.98
N TYR A 238 11.63 12.44 -2.50
CA TYR A 238 11.80 11.06 -2.97
C TYR A 238 10.71 10.59 -3.93
N TYR A 239 9.48 11.10 -3.84
CA TYR A 239 8.36 10.71 -4.70
C TYR A 239 8.40 11.51 -6.00
N ARG A 240 9.26 11.05 -6.91
CA ARG A 240 9.49 11.64 -8.24
C ARG A 240 9.11 10.63 -9.32
N PRO A 241 8.63 11.09 -10.49
CA PRO A 241 8.20 10.18 -11.55
C PRO A 241 9.33 9.25 -12.01
N GLU A 242 10.57 9.76 -12.09
CA GLU A 242 11.77 9.00 -12.45
C GLU A 242 12.12 7.87 -11.48
N ARG A 243 11.60 7.93 -10.24
CA ARG A 243 11.84 6.94 -9.17
C ARG A 243 10.64 6.05 -8.92
N MET A 244 9.61 6.16 -9.74
CA MET A 244 8.37 5.42 -9.61
C MET A 244 8.18 4.48 -10.79
N VAL A 245 7.76 3.27 -10.46
CA VAL A 245 7.34 2.26 -11.43
C VAL A 245 5.93 1.82 -11.08
N VAL A 246 5.02 1.92 -12.05
CA VAL A 246 3.66 1.42 -11.93
C VAL A 246 3.57 0.09 -12.67
N VAL A 247 3.21 -0.97 -11.94
CA VAL A 247 3.18 -2.34 -12.45
C VAL A 247 1.75 -2.86 -12.48
N GLY A 248 1.32 -3.39 -13.61
CA GLY A 248 0.02 -4.06 -13.78
C GLY A 248 0.19 -5.51 -14.21
N VAL A 249 -0.33 -6.47 -13.45
CA VAL A 249 -0.37 -7.89 -13.84
C VAL A 249 -1.81 -8.28 -14.14
N GLY A 250 -2.07 -8.91 -15.29
CA GLY A 250 -3.42 -9.31 -15.71
C GLY A 250 -4.13 -8.29 -16.63
N VAL A 251 -3.47 -7.16 -16.89
CA VAL A 251 -4.01 -6.04 -17.67
C VAL A 251 -3.50 -6.01 -19.11
N ASP A 252 -4.27 -5.41 -20.01
CA ASP A 252 -3.77 -5.03 -21.33
C ASP A 252 -2.81 -3.84 -21.21
N HIS A 253 -1.66 -3.90 -21.88
CA HIS A 253 -0.62 -2.89 -21.73
C HIS A 253 -1.04 -1.52 -22.23
N ASN A 254 -1.70 -1.45 -23.39
CA ASN A 254 -2.02 -0.16 -24.01
C ASN A 254 -3.11 0.56 -23.21
N ASP A 255 -4.15 -0.18 -22.82
CA ASP A 255 -5.23 0.35 -21.97
C ASP A 255 -4.67 0.81 -20.61
N PHE A 256 -3.77 0.01 -20.03
CA PHE A 256 -3.15 0.34 -18.75
C PHE A 256 -2.25 1.58 -18.82
N VAL A 257 -1.42 1.71 -19.85
CA VAL A 257 -0.57 2.89 -20.05
C VAL A 257 -1.43 4.15 -20.18
N ASN A 258 -2.50 4.10 -20.98
CA ASN A 258 -3.42 5.24 -21.15
C ASN A 258 -4.09 5.63 -19.83
N LEU A 259 -4.52 4.64 -19.02
CA LEU A 259 -5.11 4.90 -17.71
C LEU A 259 -4.10 5.53 -16.74
N VAL A 260 -2.90 4.95 -16.65
CA VAL A 260 -1.83 5.47 -15.79
C VAL A 260 -1.42 6.88 -16.22
N GLU A 261 -1.28 7.13 -17.52
CA GLU A 261 -1.00 8.46 -18.05
C GLU A 261 -2.10 9.44 -17.66
N SER A 262 -3.38 9.09 -17.81
CA SER A 262 -4.51 9.96 -17.44
C SER A 262 -4.62 10.25 -15.94
N SER A 263 -4.17 9.34 -15.08
CA SER A 263 -4.28 9.47 -13.61
C SER A 263 -3.04 10.09 -12.97
N PHE A 264 -1.84 9.84 -13.51
CA PHE A 264 -0.56 10.33 -12.99
C PHE A 264 -0.03 11.58 -13.72
N VAL A 265 -0.57 11.92 -14.90
CA VAL A 265 -0.21 13.11 -15.66
C VAL A 265 -1.43 14.05 -15.75
N PRO A 266 -1.31 15.33 -15.36
CA PRO A 266 -0.10 16.02 -14.91
C PRO A 266 0.37 15.56 -13.51
N TRP A 267 1.69 15.60 -13.29
CA TRP A 267 2.33 15.23 -12.02
C TRP A 267 2.14 16.34 -10.97
N GLU A 268 0.91 16.50 -10.52
CA GLU A 268 0.53 17.46 -9.50
C GLU A 268 0.36 16.73 -8.17
N THR A 269 1.25 17.03 -7.23
CA THR A 269 1.33 16.33 -5.95
C THR A 269 1.11 17.29 -4.79
N SER A 270 0.40 16.82 -3.75
CA SER A 270 0.11 17.64 -2.56
C SER A 270 1.39 18.07 -1.85
N TYR A 271 2.30 17.13 -1.62
CA TYR A 271 3.61 17.39 -1.02
C TYR A 271 4.51 18.28 -1.88
N GLY A 272 4.38 18.23 -3.21
CA GLY A 272 5.17 19.06 -4.13
C GLY A 272 4.75 20.52 -4.14
N LEU A 273 3.46 20.78 -3.86
CA LEU A 273 2.88 22.12 -3.69
C LEU A 273 3.19 22.70 -2.30
N GLU A 274 3.15 21.87 -1.26
CA GLU A 274 3.41 22.31 0.11
C GLU A 274 4.89 22.53 0.43
N VAL A 275 5.80 21.77 -0.20
CA VAL A 275 7.24 21.83 0.09
C VAL A 275 7.99 22.50 -1.07
N PRO A 276 8.49 23.75 -0.87
CA PRO A 276 9.33 24.44 -1.85
C PRO A 276 10.55 23.62 -2.24
N LYS A 277 11.11 23.88 -3.43
CA LYS A 277 12.28 23.13 -3.91
C LYS A 277 13.51 23.28 -3.01
N GLU A 278 13.65 24.42 -2.33
CA GLU A 278 14.76 24.76 -1.44
C GLU A 278 14.74 23.94 -0.15
N ASP A 279 13.54 23.58 0.33
CA ASP A 279 13.35 22.79 1.54
C ASP A 279 13.43 21.28 1.27
N ARG A 280 13.61 20.85 0.01
CA ARG A 280 13.71 19.42 -0.33
C ARG A 280 15.08 18.89 0.05
N LEU A 281 15.09 17.65 0.49
CA LEU A 281 16.28 16.90 0.82
C LEU A 281 17.07 16.63 -0.46
N THR A 282 18.40 16.68 -0.34
CA THR A 282 19.29 16.19 -1.39
C THR A 282 19.11 14.68 -1.51
N VAL A 283 18.79 14.21 -2.72
CA VAL A 283 18.66 12.78 -2.98
C VAL A 283 20.00 12.10 -2.76
N ASP A 284 20.03 11.17 -1.82
CA ASP A 284 21.20 10.32 -1.59
C ASP A 284 21.18 9.12 -2.56
N ASP A 285 22.06 9.15 -3.56
CA ASP A 285 22.33 8.05 -4.50
C ASP A 285 23.65 7.31 -4.16
N SER A 286 24.20 7.51 -2.96
CA SER A 286 25.43 6.84 -2.54
C SER A 286 25.28 5.31 -2.52
N LEU A 287 26.37 4.63 -2.87
CA LEU A 287 26.43 3.18 -2.85
C LEU A 287 26.64 2.68 -1.41
N PRO A 288 25.99 1.57 -1.02
CA PRO A 288 26.17 1.05 0.32
C PRO A 288 27.58 0.48 0.47
N VAL A 289 28.37 1.14 1.31
CA VAL A 289 29.72 0.66 1.69
C VAL A 289 29.64 -0.35 2.84
N TYR A 290 30.13 -1.56 2.63
CA TYR A 290 30.27 -2.51 3.73
C TYR A 290 31.37 -2.03 4.68
N SER A 291 30.97 -1.56 5.86
CA SER A 291 31.91 -1.07 6.87
C SER A 291 32.49 -2.22 7.70
N GLY A 292 31.72 -3.31 7.87
CA GLY A 292 32.07 -4.45 8.73
C GLY A 292 32.16 -4.05 10.20
N GLY A 293 31.73 -4.91 11.14
CA GLY A 293 31.82 -4.55 12.54
C GLY A 293 31.09 -5.50 13.47
N GLU A 294 31.23 -5.22 14.77
CA GLU A 294 30.52 -5.88 15.83
C GLU A 294 29.62 -4.85 16.52
N ILE A 295 28.31 -5.10 16.54
CA ILE A 295 27.37 -4.33 17.34
C ILE A 295 26.85 -5.26 18.43
N THR A 296 27.19 -4.94 19.68
CA THR A 296 26.64 -5.64 20.84
C THR A 296 25.29 -5.04 21.21
N VAL A 297 24.22 -5.74 20.87
CA VAL A 297 22.85 -5.34 21.25
C VAL A 297 22.48 -6.04 22.55
N ARG A 298 22.18 -5.27 23.60
CA ARG A 298 21.52 -5.82 24.80
C ARG A 298 20.04 -6.00 24.49
N LEU A 299 19.68 -7.10 23.84
CA LEU A 299 18.29 -7.55 23.87
C LEU A 299 17.97 -7.96 25.31
N LEU A 300 17.18 -7.14 26.01
CA LEU A 300 16.47 -7.56 27.22
C LEU A 300 15.38 -8.56 26.80
N MET A 301 15.79 -9.73 26.32
CA MET A 301 14.90 -10.89 26.28
C MET A 301 14.61 -11.23 27.74
N LYS A 302 13.52 -10.69 28.27
CA LYS A 302 12.85 -11.30 29.41
C LYS A 302 12.30 -12.63 28.91
N LEU A 303 13.16 -13.65 28.89
CA LEU A 303 12.73 -15.04 28.81
C LEU A 303 11.85 -15.26 30.04
N ALA A 304 10.54 -15.26 29.81
CA ALA A 304 9.54 -15.68 30.78
C ALA A 304 9.54 -17.21 30.91
#